data_AF-A0A850LVC5-F1
#
_entry.id   AF-A0A850LVC5-F1
#
_cell.length_a   1.000
_cell.length_b   1.000
_cell.length_c   1.000
_cell.angle_alpha   90.00
_cell.angle_beta   90.00
_cell.angle_gamma   90.00
#
_symmetry.space_group_name_H-M   'P 1'
#
loop_
_entity.id
_entity.type
_entity.pdbx_description
1 polymer ?
#
loop_
_entity_poly.entity_id
_entity_poly.type
_entity_poly.pdbx_seq_one_letter_code
_entity_poly.pdbx_strand_id
1 'polypeptide(L)'
;MSFNNFLYNFSEYALSRLFRVITGIKIRYREKLDEIWIYQLEKIDPKILNSIENKIWKEFKIKTKIMPDIIEIPKKVRRGNFIVTTAAARIINDKIERPEDTALLFVTKYAITPFPFLTTRILQTIFPILGTSYILYGICFITTFNDRLQQEIIDYAAIHEIGHLLGKHGYPI
;
A
#
# COMPACT_ATOMS: atom_id res chain seq x y z
N MET A 1 -13.48 -30.71 2.21
CA MET A 1 -12.11 -30.63 2.78
C MET A 1 -12.22 -30.93 4.27
N SER A 2 -11.46 -31.91 4.79
CA SER A 2 -11.46 -32.22 6.23
C SER A 2 -10.74 -31.12 7.01
N PHE A 3 -11.15 -30.87 8.26
CA PHE A 3 -10.59 -29.84 9.14
C PHE A 3 -9.07 -29.98 9.33
N ASN A 4 -8.56 -31.23 9.28
CA ASN A 4 -7.14 -31.53 9.33
C ASN A 4 -6.36 -30.96 8.12
N ASN A 5 -6.96 -30.91 6.92
CA ASN A 5 -6.33 -30.29 5.75
C ASN A 5 -6.35 -28.75 5.80
N PHE A 6 -7.28 -28.12 6.53
CA PHE A 6 -7.29 -26.67 6.74
C PHE A 6 -6.21 -26.24 7.75
N LEU A 7 -6.07 -26.98 8.84
CA LEU A 7 -5.02 -26.73 9.84
C LEU A 7 -3.62 -26.98 9.28
N TYR A 8 -3.43 -28.01 8.45
CA TYR A 8 -2.14 -28.27 7.81
C TYR A 8 -1.73 -27.12 6.86
N ASN A 9 -2.65 -26.63 6.01
CA ASN A 9 -2.40 -25.47 5.12
C ASN A 9 -2.23 -24.13 5.86
N PHE A 10 -2.97 -23.90 6.95
CA PHE A 10 -2.79 -22.71 7.78
C PHE A 10 -1.45 -22.75 8.52
N SER A 11 -1.02 -23.94 8.95
CA SER A 11 0.25 -24.17 9.63
C SER A 11 1.44 -23.95 8.69
N GLU A 12 1.42 -24.41 7.43
CA GLU A 12 2.49 -24.13 6.44
C GLU A 12 2.53 -22.65 6.03
N TYR A 13 1.38 -21.98 5.88
CA TYR A 13 1.33 -20.53 5.60
C TYR A 13 1.85 -19.70 6.77
N ALA A 14 1.50 -20.07 8.00
CA ALA A 14 1.98 -19.41 9.21
C ALA A 14 3.46 -19.73 9.49
N LEU A 15 3.92 -20.97 9.27
CA LEU A 15 5.33 -21.36 9.39
C LEU A 15 6.19 -20.65 8.33
N SER A 16 5.76 -20.53 7.07
CA SER A 16 6.52 -19.81 6.03
C SER A 16 6.56 -18.29 6.28
N ARG A 17 5.49 -17.72 6.86
CA ARG A 17 5.46 -16.34 7.37
C ARG A 17 6.42 -16.14 8.54
N LEU A 18 6.48 -17.07 9.49
CA LEU A 18 7.41 -17.00 10.63
C LEU A 18 8.87 -17.25 10.21
N PHE A 19 9.13 -18.22 9.35
CA PHE A 19 10.47 -18.51 8.83
C PHE A 19 11.03 -17.33 8.02
N ARG A 20 10.23 -16.64 7.20
CA ARG A 20 10.66 -15.40 6.51
C ARG A 20 11.05 -14.27 7.46
N VAL A 21 10.38 -14.18 8.61
CA VAL A 21 10.68 -13.18 9.65
C VAL A 21 11.99 -13.51 10.40
N ILE A 22 12.42 -14.79 10.41
CA ILE A 22 13.62 -15.25 11.14
C ILE A 22 14.84 -15.42 10.23
N THR A 23 14.69 -15.72 8.92
CA THR A 23 15.81 -16.14 8.05
C THR A 23 16.42 -15.09 7.12
N GLY A 24 16.18 -13.79 7.32
CA GLY A 24 16.85 -12.76 6.50
C GLY A 24 16.44 -12.70 5.01
N ILE A 25 15.30 -13.32 4.65
CA ILE A 25 14.73 -13.22 3.30
C ILE A 25 13.90 -11.94 3.23
N LYS A 26 14.47 -10.90 2.60
CA LYS A 26 13.76 -9.66 2.24
C LYS A 26 12.64 -10.01 1.27
N ILE A 27 11.38 -9.97 1.73
CA ILE A 27 10.23 -10.22 0.86
C ILE A 27 10.01 -8.98 0.00
N ARG A 28 10.11 -9.15 -1.33
CA ARG A 28 9.88 -8.09 -2.31
C ARG A 28 8.77 -8.46 -3.30
N TYR A 29 8.14 -7.45 -3.87
CA TYR A 29 7.25 -7.56 -5.01
C TYR A 29 8.08 -7.79 -6.26
N ARG A 30 8.04 -9.04 -6.76
CA ARG A 30 8.81 -9.52 -7.91
C ARG A 30 10.32 -9.28 -7.76
N GLU A 31 11.10 -9.83 -8.68
CA GLU A 31 12.56 -9.66 -8.64
C GLU A 31 13.01 -8.28 -9.14
N LYS A 32 12.20 -7.68 -10.02
CA LYS A 32 12.45 -6.39 -10.64
C LYS A 32 11.15 -5.58 -10.64
N LEU A 33 11.21 -4.39 -10.05
CA LEU A 33 10.14 -3.39 -10.07
C LEU A 33 10.66 -2.21 -10.89
N ASP A 34 10.17 -2.07 -12.13
CA ASP A 34 10.66 -1.10 -13.09
C ASP A 34 9.80 0.17 -13.14
N GLU A 35 8.50 0.02 -12.85
CA GLU A 35 7.55 1.13 -12.92
C GLU A 35 6.58 1.19 -11.74
N ILE A 36 6.21 2.41 -11.35
CA ILE A 36 5.15 2.69 -10.36
C ILE A 36 4.10 3.59 -11.01
N TRP A 37 2.84 3.15 -10.98
CA TRP A 37 1.70 3.98 -11.38
C TRP A 37 1.03 4.59 -10.16
N ILE A 38 0.95 5.92 -10.12
CA ILE A 38 0.31 6.66 -9.04
C ILE A 38 -1.13 6.95 -9.43
N TYR A 39 -2.08 6.43 -8.66
CA TYR A 39 -3.51 6.67 -8.80
C TYR A 39 -4.05 7.49 -7.64
N GLN A 40 -5.14 8.19 -7.92
CA GLN A 40 -5.89 8.97 -6.96
C GLN A 40 -7.20 8.26 -6.61
N LEU A 41 -7.57 8.21 -5.33
CA LEU A 41 -8.92 7.75 -4.93
C LEU A 41 -9.92 8.91 -4.86
N GLU A 42 -9.40 10.12 -4.67
CA GLU A 42 -10.11 11.39 -4.73
C GLU A 42 -9.17 12.43 -5.35
N LYS A 43 -9.68 13.61 -5.75
CA LYS A 43 -8.84 14.68 -6.30
C LYS A 43 -7.79 15.14 -5.29
N ILE A 44 -6.51 14.86 -5.57
CA ILE A 44 -5.34 15.29 -4.79
C ILE A 44 -4.70 16.52 -5.46
N ASP A 45 -4.06 17.38 -4.67
CA ASP A 45 -3.27 18.49 -5.22
C ASP A 45 -2.15 17.94 -6.13
N PRO A 46 -2.06 18.36 -7.40
CA PRO A 46 -1.00 17.94 -8.30
C PRO A 46 0.41 18.14 -7.76
N LYS A 47 0.64 19.16 -6.90
CA LYS A 47 1.94 19.39 -6.26
C LYS A 47 2.34 18.22 -5.37
N ILE A 48 1.39 17.62 -4.65
CA ILE A 48 1.65 16.45 -3.79
C ILE A 48 2.06 15.26 -4.66
N LEU A 49 1.31 14.99 -5.72
CA LEU A 49 1.58 13.86 -6.62
C LEU A 49 2.94 14.00 -7.32
N ASN A 50 3.24 15.20 -7.81
CA ASN A 50 4.53 15.51 -8.44
C ASN A 50 5.69 15.40 -7.44
N SER A 51 5.50 15.79 -6.18
CA SER A 51 6.53 15.62 -5.14
C SER A 51 6.82 14.15 -4.89
N ILE A 52 5.78 13.33 -4.74
CA ILE A 52 5.89 11.87 -4.57
C ILE A 52 6.63 11.23 -5.75
N GLU A 53 6.21 11.53 -6.99
CA GLU A 53 6.84 11.03 -8.21
C GLU A 53 8.33 11.36 -8.25
N ASN A 54 8.68 12.64 -8.01
CA ASN A 54 10.06 13.08 -7.97
C ASN A 54 10.86 12.41 -6.85
N LYS A 55 10.26 12.21 -5.67
CA LYS A 55 10.93 11.57 -4.54
C LYS A 55 11.24 10.11 -4.84
N ILE A 56 10.27 9.35 -5.38
CA ILE A 56 10.44 7.94 -5.77
C ILE A 56 11.55 7.81 -6.81
N TRP A 57 11.55 8.66 -7.85
CA TRP A 57 12.60 8.65 -8.87
C TRP A 57 13.97 8.96 -8.26
N LYS A 58 14.08 10.01 -7.43
CA LYS A 58 15.35 10.38 -6.80
C LYS A 58 15.93 9.24 -5.98
N GLU A 59 15.08 8.59 -5.19
CA GLU A 59 15.42 7.58 -4.19
C GLU A 59 15.73 6.20 -4.80
N PHE A 60 14.89 5.74 -5.73
CA PHE A 60 14.95 4.36 -6.22
C PHE A 60 15.30 4.25 -7.71
N LYS A 61 15.33 5.36 -8.45
CA LYS A 61 15.49 5.37 -9.92
C LYS A 61 14.43 4.53 -10.65
N ILE A 62 13.23 4.43 -10.08
CA ILE A 62 12.10 3.69 -10.64
C ILE A 62 11.22 4.66 -11.44
N LYS A 63 10.89 4.27 -12.68
CA LYS A 63 10.03 5.07 -13.54
C LYS A 63 8.68 5.22 -12.85
N THR A 64 8.21 6.45 -12.71
CA THR A 64 6.95 6.72 -12.01
C THR A 64 6.05 7.50 -12.96
N LYS A 65 4.75 7.16 -12.96
CA LYS A 65 3.75 7.77 -13.82
C LYS A 65 2.51 8.12 -13.01
N ILE A 66 2.12 9.38 -13.03
CA ILE A 66 0.82 9.81 -12.49
C ILE A 66 -0.27 9.46 -13.50
N MET A 67 -1.25 8.67 -13.05
CA MET A 67 -2.38 8.27 -13.87
C MET A 67 -3.49 9.32 -13.78
N PRO A 68 -4.14 9.65 -14.91
CA PRO A 68 -5.16 10.70 -14.95
C PRO A 68 -6.45 10.30 -14.23
N ASP A 69 -6.70 9.00 -14.13
CA ASP A 69 -7.96 8.45 -13.64
C ASP A 69 -8.05 8.50 -12.11
N ILE A 70 -9.22 8.88 -11.62
CA ILE A 70 -9.61 8.73 -10.22
C ILE A 70 -10.31 7.38 -10.08
N ILE A 71 -9.81 6.52 -9.20
CA ILE A 71 -10.37 5.18 -8.99
C ILE A 71 -11.43 5.25 -7.90
N GLU A 72 -12.69 5.04 -8.30
CA GLU A 72 -13.80 4.97 -7.36
C GLU A 72 -13.82 3.65 -6.59
N ILE A 73 -13.74 3.77 -5.26
CA ILE A 73 -13.82 2.65 -4.34
C ILE A 73 -15.28 2.46 -3.86
N PRO A 74 -15.83 1.23 -3.92
CA PRO A 74 -17.20 0.99 -3.47
C PRO A 74 -17.45 1.40 -2.01
N LYS A 75 -18.66 1.90 -1.72
CA LYS A 75 -19.08 2.29 -0.36
C LYS A 75 -18.89 1.19 0.70
N LYS A 76 -18.93 -0.09 0.34
CA LYS A 76 -18.66 -1.19 1.28
C LYS A 76 -17.21 -1.21 1.82
N VAL A 77 -16.27 -0.66 1.05
CA VAL A 77 -14.84 -0.54 1.39
C VAL A 77 -14.55 0.79 2.07
N ARG A 78 -15.35 1.83 1.76
CA ARG A 78 -15.29 3.14 2.42
C ARG A 78 -16.30 3.24 3.56
N ARG A 79 -15.83 3.21 4.81
CA ARG A 79 -16.69 3.36 5.99
C ARG A 79 -16.50 4.73 6.64
N GLY A 80 -17.30 5.71 6.21
CA GLY A 80 -17.14 7.11 6.62
C GLY A 80 -15.92 7.74 5.96
N ASN A 81 -14.98 8.24 6.77
CA ASN A 81 -13.69 8.80 6.35
C ASN A 81 -12.54 7.78 6.39
N PHE A 82 -12.87 6.48 6.39
CA PHE A 82 -11.90 5.40 6.42
C PHE A 82 -12.01 4.51 5.16
N ILE A 83 -10.87 4.09 4.63
CA ILE A 83 -10.76 3.08 3.58
C ILE A 83 -10.21 1.79 4.19
N VAL A 84 -10.90 0.68 3.96
CA VAL A 84 -10.41 -0.66 4.32
C VAL A 84 -9.48 -1.16 3.21
N THR A 85 -8.18 -0.97 3.37
CA THR A 85 -7.19 -1.12 2.30
C THR A 85 -7.00 -2.56 1.83
N THR A 86 -7.26 -3.57 2.67
CA THR A 86 -7.25 -4.99 2.24
C THR A 86 -8.34 -5.28 1.21
N ALA A 87 -9.55 -4.77 1.45
CA ALA A 87 -10.67 -4.93 0.53
C ALA A 87 -10.50 -4.07 -0.72
N ALA A 88 -9.94 -2.87 -0.58
CA ALA A 88 -9.60 -2.00 -1.72
C ALA A 88 -8.58 -2.67 -2.63
N ALA A 89 -7.46 -3.19 -2.07
CA ALA A 89 -6.40 -3.85 -2.81
C ALA A 89 -6.93 -5.02 -3.65
N ARG A 90 -7.78 -5.87 -3.07
CA ARG A 90 -8.38 -7.00 -3.79
C ARG A 90 -9.22 -6.55 -4.98
N ILE A 91 -10.11 -5.58 -4.77
CA ILE A 91 -10.98 -5.07 -5.84
C ILE A 91 -10.17 -4.38 -6.94
N ILE A 92 -9.16 -3.61 -6.57
CA ILE A 92 -8.28 -2.92 -7.51
C ILE A 92 -7.46 -3.92 -8.33
N ASN A 93 -6.89 -4.92 -7.66
CA ASN A 93 -6.03 -5.91 -8.31
C ASN A 93 -6.76 -6.63 -9.45
N ASP A 94 -8.06 -6.88 -9.27
CA ASP A 94 -8.91 -7.53 -10.27
C ASP A 94 -9.38 -6.56 -11.38
N LYS A 95 -9.25 -5.23 -11.18
CA LYS A 95 -9.76 -4.20 -12.11
C LYS A 95 -8.69 -3.53 -12.96
N ILE A 96 -7.48 -3.37 -12.44
CA ILE A 96 -6.42 -2.62 -13.12
C ILE A 96 -5.40 -3.60 -13.69
N GLU A 97 -5.51 -3.83 -15.00
CA GLU A 97 -4.49 -4.55 -15.77
C GLU A 97 -3.22 -3.71 -15.88
N ARG A 98 -2.07 -4.34 -15.62
CA ARG A 98 -0.75 -3.71 -15.63
C ARG A 98 0.34 -4.74 -15.94
N PRO A 99 1.50 -4.31 -16.45
CA PRO A 99 2.67 -5.19 -16.57
C PRO A 99 3.09 -5.79 -15.22
N GLU A 100 3.68 -6.99 -15.23
CA GLU A 100 4.03 -7.70 -13.99
C GLU A 100 5.07 -6.97 -13.13
N ASP A 101 5.94 -6.19 -13.76
CA ASP A 101 7.00 -5.37 -13.18
C ASP A 101 6.53 -3.96 -12.81
N THR A 102 5.20 -3.73 -12.80
CA THR A 102 4.57 -2.47 -12.40
C THR A 102 3.84 -2.60 -11.08
N ALA A 103 4.13 -1.70 -10.14
CA ALA A 103 3.39 -1.55 -8.89
C ALA A 103 2.41 -0.36 -8.94
N LEU A 104 1.43 -0.37 -8.05
CA LEU A 104 0.43 0.68 -7.91
C LEU A 104 0.60 1.40 -6.58
N LEU A 105 0.59 2.73 -6.62
CA LEU A 105 0.52 3.58 -5.43
C LEU A 105 -0.78 4.39 -5.45
N PHE A 106 -1.63 4.18 -4.46
CA PHE A 106 -2.88 4.92 -4.31
C PHE A 106 -2.73 6.03 -3.27
N VAL A 107 -3.09 7.25 -3.66
CA VAL A 107 -3.12 8.41 -2.76
C VAL A 107 -4.57 8.77 -2.45
N THR A 108 -4.88 8.93 -1.17
CA THR A 108 -6.23 9.27 -0.70
C THR A 108 -6.21 10.36 0.36
N LYS A 109 -7.34 11.08 0.49
CA LYS A 109 -7.57 11.98 1.62
C LYS A 109 -8.06 11.27 2.88
N TYR A 110 -8.61 10.07 2.73
CA TYR A 110 -9.23 9.36 3.83
C TYR A 110 -8.21 8.62 4.69
N ALA A 111 -8.55 8.42 5.96
CA ALA A 111 -7.77 7.54 6.82
C ALA A 111 -7.79 6.12 6.27
N ILE A 112 -6.71 5.37 6.43
CA ILE A 112 -6.56 4.04 5.84
C ILE A 112 -6.41 2.99 6.92
N THR A 113 -7.13 1.88 6.83
CA THR A 113 -7.02 0.78 7.79
C THR A 113 -6.95 -0.56 7.07
N PRO A 114 -6.05 -1.48 7.47
CA PRO A 114 -6.00 -2.80 6.86
C PRO A 114 -7.24 -3.64 7.20
N PHE A 115 -7.93 -3.38 8.32
CA PHE A 115 -9.04 -4.20 8.80
C PHE A 115 -10.29 -3.39 9.13
N PRO A 116 -11.50 -3.93 8.93
CA PRO A 116 -12.75 -3.18 9.08
C PRO A 116 -13.22 -3.01 10.54
N PHE A 117 -12.41 -3.40 11.53
CA PHE A 117 -12.79 -3.41 12.94
C PHE A 117 -12.95 -1.98 13.49
N LEU A 118 -13.82 -1.81 14.49
CA LEU A 118 -14.01 -0.50 15.13
C LEU A 118 -12.78 -0.09 15.95
N THR A 119 -12.11 -1.06 16.58
CA THR A 119 -10.91 -0.86 17.40
C THR A 119 -9.74 -0.29 16.60
N THR A 120 -9.57 -0.71 15.35
CA THR A 120 -8.51 -0.16 14.49
C THR A 120 -8.74 1.33 14.20
N ARG A 121 -9.99 1.80 14.16
CA ARG A 121 -10.29 3.24 13.99
C ARG A 121 -9.93 4.09 15.20
N ILE A 122 -10.19 3.56 16.40
CA ILE A 122 -9.80 4.24 17.65
C ILE A 122 -8.29 4.34 17.71
N LEU A 123 -7.58 3.25 17.42
CA LEU A 123 -6.12 3.25 17.36
C LEU A 123 -5.58 4.24 16.33
N GLN A 124 -6.23 4.44 15.18
CA GLN A 124 -5.80 5.44 14.19
C GLN A 124 -5.85 6.89 14.71
N THR A 125 -6.66 7.16 15.73
CA THR A 125 -6.72 8.50 16.33
C THR A 125 -5.48 8.79 17.18
N ILE A 126 -4.83 7.74 17.69
CA ILE A 126 -3.62 7.83 18.55
C ILE A 126 -2.35 7.54 17.73
N PHE A 127 -2.43 6.56 16.83
CA PHE A 127 -1.35 6.08 15.96
C PHE A 127 -1.86 6.03 14.52
N PRO A 128 -1.84 7.16 13.79
CA PRO A 128 -2.32 7.22 12.42
C PRO A 128 -1.46 6.33 11.51
N ILE A 129 -2.11 5.48 10.73
CA ILE A 129 -1.43 4.71 9.69
C ILE A 129 -1.30 5.62 8.47
N LEU A 130 -0.06 5.96 8.11
CA LEU A 130 0.25 6.85 6.99
C LEU A 130 0.26 6.10 5.65
N GLY A 131 0.61 4.82 5.68
CA GLY A 131 0.70 3.96 4.51
C GLY A 131 0.41 2.48 4.82
N THR A 132 0.03 1.73 3.80
CA THR A 132 -0.03 0.26 3.85
C THR A 132 0.40 -0.36 2.52
N SER A 133 1.23 -1.40 2.59
CA SER A 133 1.71 -2.15 1.42
C SER A 133 1.19 -3.59 1.39
N TYR A 134 0.74 -4.01 0.22
CA TYR A 134 0.33 -5.37 -0.10
C TYR A 134 1.31 -5.96 -1.11
N ILE A 135 2.42 -6.49 -0.59
CA ILE A 135 3.55 -6.99 -1.39
C ILE A 135 3.10 -8.01 -2.44
N LEU A 136 2.18 -8.92 -2.11
CA LEU A 136 1.69 -9.94 -3.07
C LEU A 136 0.90 -9.35 -4.25
N TYR A 137 0.31 -8.17 -4.07
CA TYR A 137 -0.42 -7.48 -5.12
C TYR A 137 0.41 -6.37 -5.79
N GLY A 138 1.57 -6.00 -5.23
CA GLY A 138 2.30 -4.82 -5.69
C GLY A 138 1.47 -3.54 -5.56
N ILE A 139 0.67 -3.43 -4.49
CA ILE A 139 -0.21 -2.28 -4.25
C ILE A 139 0.15 -1.61 -2.93
N CYS A 140 0.33 -0.31 -2.97
CA CYS A 140 0.50 0.56 -1.80
C CYS A 140 -0.66 1.56 -1.71
N PHE A 141 -1.01 1.93 -0.48
CA PHE A 141 -1.91 3.04 -0.19
C PHE A 141 -1.18 4.00 0.73
N ILE A 142 -1.33 5.30 0.49
CA ILE A 142 -0.92 6.36 1.40
C ILE A 142 -2.05 7.37 1.56
N THR A 143 -2.06 8.06 2.70
CA THR A 143 -3.08 9.07 3.01
C THR A 143 -2.47 10.45 3.23
N THR A 144 -3.19 11.49 2.79
CA THR A 144 -2.86 12.89 3.09
C THR A 144 -3.61 13.40 4.33
N PHE A 145 -4.45 12.57 4.96
CA PHE A 145 -5.40 12.95 6.03
C PHE A 145 -6.14 14.26 5.73
N ASN A 146 -6.86 14.28 4.62
CA ASN A 146 -7.57 15.46 4.14
C ASN A 146 -6.63 16.68 3.97
N ASP A 147 -5.47 16.41 3.37
CA ASP A 147 -4.41 17.38 3.06
C ASP A 147 -3.87 18.11 4.30
N ARG A 148 -3.95 17.48 5.48
CA ARG A 148 -3.43 18.03 6.75
C ARG A 148 -1.98 17.66 7.02
N LEU A 149 -1.46 16.64 6.33
CA LEU A 149 -0.06 16.24 6.48
C LEU A 149 0.87 17.20 5.73
N GLN A 150 2.03 17.46 6.32
CA GLN A 150 3.12 18.15 5.63
C GLN A 150 3.65 17.29 4.48
N GLN A 151 4.10 17.93 3.39
CA GLN A 151 4.58 17.24 2.19
C GLN A 151 5.70 16.23 2.51
N GLU A 152 6.62 16.58 3.41
CA GLU A 152 7.74 15.71 3.80
C GLU A 152 7.27 14.39 4.41
N ILE A 153 6.18 14.41 5.18
CA ILE A 153 5.59 13.22 5.79
C ILE A 153 4.94 12.34 4.72
N ILE A 154 4.26 12.96 3.75
CA ILE A 154 3.62 12.24 2.63
C ILE A 154 4.70 11.59 1.76
N ASP A 155 5.75 12.32 1.42
CA ASP A 155 6.89 11.83 0.65
C ASP A 155 7.59 10.68 1.39
N TYR A 156 7.82 10.82 2.71
CA TYR A 156 8.35 9.74 3.55
C TYR A 156 7.47 8.49 3.49
N ALA A 157 6.16 8.64 3.67
CA ALA A 157 5.22 7.52 3.63
C ALA A 157 5.25 6.81 2.25
N ALA A 158 5.26 7.57 1.16
CA ALA A 158 5.38 7.00 -0.18
C ALA A 158 6.67 6.19 -0.37
N ILE A 159 7.81 6.74 0.05
CA ILE A 159 9.10 6.05 -0.01
C ILE A 159 9.13 4.81 0.88
N HIS A 160 8.56 4.88 2.07
CA HIS A 160 8.49 3.75 3.01
C HIS A 160 7.71 2.57 2.42
N GLU A 161 6.50 2.85 1.91
CA GLU A 161 5.64 1.81 1.35
C GLU A 161 6.23 1.20 0.06
N ILE A 162 6.78 2.03 -0.84
CA ILE A 162 7.50 1.50 -2.01
C ILE A 162 8.76 0.74 -1.59
N GLY A 163 9.44 1.18 -0.54
CA GLY A 163 10.57 0.46 0.08
C GLY A 163 10.18 -0.94 0.51
N HIS A 164 8.99 -1.14 1.08
CA HIS A 164 8.45 -2.47 1.39
C HIS A 164 8.26 -3.33 0.14
N LEU A 165 7.75 -2.77 -0.96
CA LEU A 165 7.66 -3.52 -2.23
C LEU A 165 9.05 -3.93 -2.74
N LEU A 166 10.09 -3.15 -2.48
CA LEU A 166 11.46 -3.48 -2.86
C LEU A 166 12.16 -4.43 -1.87
N GLY A 167 11.50 -4.86 -0.79
CA GLY A 167 12.10 -5.66 0.28
C GLY A 167 13.08 -4.87 1.17
N LYS A 168 13.05 -3.54 1.12
CA LYS A 168 13.80 -2.64 2.00
C LYS A 168 13.00 -2.40 3.28
N HIS A 169 12.96 -3.40 4.17
CA HIS A 169 12.30 -3.27 5.47
C HIS A 169 13.02 -2.23 6.36
N GLY A 170 12.29 -1.26 6.91
CA GLY A 170 12.86 -0.21 7.79
C GLY A 170 13.42 1.03 7.07
N TYR A 171 13.00 1.32 5.84
CA TYR A 171 13.50 2.44 5.03
C TYR A 171 12.49 3.60 4.93
N PRO A 172 12.93 4.87 4.78
CA PRO A 172 14.30 5.34 5.02
C PRO A 172 14.63 5.28 6.52
N ILE A 173 15.90 4.98 6.82
CA ILE A 173 16.46 4.99 8.19
C ILE A 173 16.64 6.44 8.63
#